data_AF-A0ABC9H1M9-F1
#
_entry.id   AF-A0ABC9H1M9-F1
#
_cell.length_a   1.000
_cell.length_b   1.000
_cell.length_c   1.000
_cell.angle_alpha   90.00
_cell.angle_beta   90.00
_cell.angle_gamma   90.00
#
_symmetry.space_group_name_H-M   'P 1'
#
loop_
_entity.id
_entity.type
_entity.pdbx_description
1 polymer ?
#
loop_
_entity_poly.entity_id
_entity_poly.type
_entity_poly.pdbx_seq_one_letter_code
_entity_poly.pdbx_strand_id
1 'polypeptide(L)'
;MELSPAPASVGRWADLPEDIALTVASRLQEADVCALGGCSRSWRTACDTDCIWERLFRCRWPAAAAEAAVASRVQGWKAVYINQHRRMAIAISNVVEFVERCLNSGSLESEYYLKAIADLALIADIGFLDVQFFLFSRNHGAIINLIGLHYSIASLHVPVTD
;
A
#
# COMPACT_ATOMS: atom_id res chain seq x y z
N MET A 1 49.47 -32.01 -9.05
CA MET A 1 48.28 -31.34 -9.61
C MET A 1 47.28 -31.29 -8.47
N GLU A 2 47.38 -30.26 -7.63
CA GLU A 2 46.49 -30.10 -6.47
C GLU A 2 45.13 -29.62 -6.97
N LEU A 3 44.07 -30.34 -6.60
CA LEU A 3 42.69 -29.94 -6.84
C LEU A 3 42.41 -28.70 -5.98
N SER A 4 42.10 -27.58 -6.62
CA SER A 4 41.63 -26.39 -5.92
C SER A 4 40.43 -26.74 -5.03
N PRO A 5 40.36 -26.21 -3.80
CA PRO A 5 39.22 -26.44 -2.93
C PRO A 5 37.97 -25.88 -3.59
N ALA A 6 36.87 -26.65 -3.56
CA ALA A 6 35.57 -26.19 -4.01
C ALA A 6 35.24 -24.87 -3.30
N PRO A 7 34.70 -23.85 -3.99
CA PRO A 7 34.33 -22.60 -3.35
C PRO A 7 33.38 -22.92 -2.19
N ALA A 8 33.73 -22.43 -1.00
CA ALA A 8 32.84 -22.51 0.16
C ALA A 8 31.45 -22.04 -0.27
N SER A 9 30.41 -22.81 0.06
CA SER A 9 29.04 -22.46 -0.30
C SER A 9 28.76 -21.06 0.22
N VAL A 10 28.72 -20.08 -0.68
CA VAL A 10 28.25 -18.73 -0.38
C VAL A 10 26.85 -18.92 0.20
N GLY A 11 26.68 -18.59 1.48
CA GLY A 11 25.43 -18.85 2.21
C GLY A 11 24.24 -18.36 1.39
N ARG A 12 23.26 -19.22 1.15
CA ARG A 12 22.12 -18.83 0.31
C ARG A 12 21.19 -18.01 1.18
N TRP A 13 20.57 -16.99 0.60
CA TRP A 13 19.50 -16.23 1.27
C TRP A 13 18.33 -17.11 1.72
N ALA A 14 18.19 -18.31 1.15
CA ALA A 14 17.21 -19.31 1.56
C ALA A 14 17.55 -20.01 2.89
N ASP A 15 18.80 -19.93 3.33
CA ASP A 15 19.32 -20.58 4.55
C ASP A 15 19.33 -19.61 5.74
N LEU A 16 18.79 -18.40 5.56
CA LEU A 16 18.70 -17.40 6.61
C LEU A 16 17.78 -17.90 7.75
N PRO A 17 18.15 -17.68 9.02
CA PRO A 17 17.24 -17.89 10.14
C PRO A 17 15.90 -17.15 9.94
N GLU A 18 14.82 -17.79 10.37
CA GLU A 18 13.44 -17.32 10.17
C GLU A 18 13.21 -15.94 10.80
N ASP A 19 13.77 -15.69 11.97
CA ASP A 19 13.70 -14.43 12.70
C ASP A 19 14.35 -13.27 11.93
N ILE A 20 15.47 -13.52 11.24
CA ILE A 20 16.12 -12.52 10.40
C ILE A 20 15.28 -12.25 9.15
N ALA A 21 14.75 -13.30 8.51
CA ALA A 21 13.89 -13.14 7.34
C ALA A 21 12.62 -12.33 7.68
N LEU A 22 12.01 -12.62 8.83
CA LEU A 22 10.88 -11.87 9.37
C LEU A 22 11.25 -10.42 9.67
N THR A 23 12.42 -10.19 10.27
CA THR A 23 12.93 -8.84 10.55
C THR A 23 13.12 -8.03 9.27
N VAL A 24 13.66 -8.63 8.21
CA VAL A 24 13.79 -7.98 6.90
C VAL A 24 12.40 -7.65 6.33
N ALA A 25 11.51 -8.63 6.26
CA ALA A 25 10.18 -8.45 5.68
C ALA A 25 9.34 -7.42 6.46
N SER A 26 9.48 -7.36 7.78
CA SER A 26 8.81 -6.36 8.63
C SER A 26 9.29 -4.92 8.44
N ARG A 27 10.33 -4.66 7.64
CA ARG A 27 10.77 -3.29 7.31
C ARG A 27 10.31 -2.80 5.94
N LEU A 28 9.71 -3.68 5.15
CA LEU A 28 9.36 -3.41 3.75
C LEU A 28 7.95 -2.83 3.61
N GLN A 29 7.68 -2.11 2.53
CA GLN A 29 6.31 -1.74 2.17
C GLN A 29 5.59 -2.92 1.50
N GLU A 30 4.27 -2.83 1.33
CA GLU A 30 3.43 -3.92 0.82
C GLU A 30 3.94 -4.47 -0.53
N ALA A 31 4.25 -3.60 -1.48
CA ALA A 31 4.75 -4.01 -2.79
C ALA A 31 6.06 -4.82 -2.69
N ASP A 32 6.97 -4.40 -1.82
CA ASP A 32 8.26 -5.06 -1.60
C ASP A 32 8.11 -6.39 -0.84
N VAL A 33 7.15 -6.48 0.09
CA VAL A 33 6.79 -7.73 0.77
C VAL A 33 6.27 -8.75 -0.25
N CYS A 34 5.37 -8.31 -1.15
CA CYS A 34 4.85 -9.15 -2.22
C CYS A 34 5.95 -9.61 -3.19
N ALA A 35 6.85 -8.70 -3.60
CA ALA A 35 7.98 -9.02 -4.47
C ALA A 35 8.95 -10.02 -3.82
N LEU A 36 9.31 -9.80 -2.55
CA LEU A 36 10.21 -10.67 -1.80
C LEU A 36 9.62 -12.08 -1.61
N GLY A 37 8.34 -12.18 -1.26
CA GLY A 37 7.63 -13.45 -1.16
C GLY A 37 7.54 -14.23 -2.49
N GLY A 38 7.69 -13.52 -3.62
CA GLY A 38 7.81 -14.11 -4.95
C GLY A 38 9.14 -14.82 -5.21
N CYS A 39 10.22 -14.46 -4.48
CA CYS A 39 11.58 -14.92 -4.78
C CYS A 39 11.86 -16.37 -4.38
N SER A 40 11.27 -16.87 -3.29
CA SER A 40 11.48 -18.24 -2.82
C SER A 40 10.34 -18.73 -1.92
N ARG A 41 10.28 -20.03 -1.64
CA ARG A 41 9.35 -20.58 -0.64
C ARG A 41 9.65 -20.08 0.79
N SER A 42 10.93 -19.97 1.16
CA SER A 42 11.31 -19.48 2.49
C SER A 42 10.90 -18.02 2.71
N TRP A 43 11.13 -17.17 1.71
CA TRP A 43 10.67 -15.78 1.75
C TRP A 43 9.16 -15.66 1.72
N ARG A 44 8.47 -16.50 0.94
CA ARG A 44 7.00 -16.54 0.96
C ARG A 44 6.46 -16.82 2.35
N THR A 45 7.00 -17.83 3.04
CA THR A 45 6.59 -18.15 4.41
C THR A 45 6.82 -16.96 5.35
N ALA A 46 8.00 -16.32 5.28
CA ALA A 46 8.29 -15.14 6.10
C ALA A 46 7.30 -14.00 5.79
N CYS A 47 7.12 -13.62 4.52
CA CYS A 47 6.24 -12.55 4.06
C CYS A 47 4.75 -12.80 4.32
N ASP A 48 4.33 -14.06 4.44
CA ASP A 48 2.95 -14.44 4.75
C ASP A 48 2.64 -14.43 6.26
N THR A 49 3.62 -14.14 7.11
CA THR A 49 3.42 -14.06 8.56
C THR A 49 2.47 -12.91 8.92
N ASP A 50 1.48 -13.22 9.77
CA ASP A 50 0.36 -12.31 10.06
C ASP A 50 0.79 -10.97 10.68
N CYS A 51 1.85 -10.96 11.50
CA CYS A 51 2.37 -9.74 12.12
C CYS A 51 2.92 -8.72 11.10
N ILE A 52 3.37 -9.17 9.93
CA ILE A 52 3.80 -8.27 8.84
C ILE A 52 2.59 -7.49 8.33
N TRP A 53 1.49 -8.19 8.08
CA TRP A 53 0.26 -7.61 7.57
C TRP A 53 -0.44 -6.74 8.62
N GLU A 54 -0.36 -7.10 9.90
CA GLU A 54 -0.79 -6.25 11.01
C GLU A 54 -0.06 -4.91 11.01
N ARG A 55 1.28 -4.94 10.95
CA ARG A 55 2.10 -3.74 10.93
C ARG A 55 1.79 -2.89 9.69
N LEU A 56 1.74 -3.51 8.50
CA LEU A 56 1.38 -2.82 7.26
C LEU A 56 0.01 -2.16 7.36
N PHE A 57 -0.98 -2.85 7.94
CA PHE A 57 -2.31 -2.30 8.15
C PHE A 57 -2.26 -1.08 9.06
N ARG A 58 -1.64 -1.20 10.23
CA ARG A 58 -1.58 -0.11 11.22
C ARG A 58 -0.82 1.10 10.72
N CYS A 59 0.23 0.90 9.93
CA CYS A 59 0.97 2.00 9.32
C CYS A 59 0.13 2.74 8.27
N ARG A 60 -0.74 2.04 7.54
CA ARG A 60 -1.52 2.61 6.44
C ARG A 60 -2.86 3.20 6.90
N TRP A 61 -3.55 2.52 7.82
CA TRP A 61 -4.89 2.85 8.32
C TRP A 61 -4.96 2.81 9.85
N PRO A 62 -4.25 3.72 10.55
CA PRO A 62 -4.20 3.71 12.01
C PRO A 62 -5.58 3.92 12.67
N ALA A 63 -6.45 4.73 12.06
CA ALA A 63 -7.80 4.99 12.57
C ALA A 63 -8.71 3.74 12.54
N ALA A 64 -8.57 2.91 11.50
CA ALA A 64 -9.34 1.65 11.35
C ALA A 64 -8.77 0.48 12.16
N ALA A 65 -7.61 0.63 12.81
CA ALA A 65 -6.86 -0.49 13.38
C ALA A 65 -7.61 -1.24 14.49
N ALA A 66 -8.41 -0.53 15.30
CA ALA A 66 -9.17 -1.15 16.39
C ALA A 66 -10.29 -2.07 15.87
N GLU A 67 -11.05 -1.61 14.87
CA GLU A 67 -12.09 -2.41 14.21
C GLU A 67 -11.47 -3.59 13.45
N ALA A 68 -10.40 -3.32 12.70
CA ALA A 68 -9.66 -4.31 11.96
C ALA A 68 -9.10 -5.43 12.85
N ALA A 69 -8.67 -5.11 14.08
CA ALA A 69 -8.18 -6.09 15.05
C ALA A 69 -9.27 -7.07 15.55
N VAL A 70 -10.55 -6.69 15.46
CA VAL A 70 -11.65 -7.63 15.74
C VAL A 70 -11.83 -8.59 14.56
N ALA A 71 -11.82 -8.07 13.33
CA ALA A 71 -11.95 -8.87 12.12
C ALA A 71 -10.75 -9.83 11.92
N SER A 72 -9.53 -9.40 12.26
CA SER A 72 -8.32 -10.20 12.09
C SER A 72 -8.32 -11.47 12.93
N ARG A 73 -9.03 -11.50 14.08
CA ARG A 73 -9.18 -12.70 14.91
C ARG A 73 -9.87 -13.86 14.19
N VAL A 74 -10.66 -13.56 13.16
CA VAL A 74 -11.42 -14.56 12.40
C VAL A 74 -10.72 -14.97 11.11
N GLN A 75 -10.17 -14.00 10.37
CA GLN A 75 -9.63 -14.24 9.01
C GLN A 75 -8.13 -13.95 8.84
N GLY A 76 -7.44 -13.49 9.89
CA GLY A 76 -6.04 -13.04 9.83
C GLY A 76 -5.89 -11.62 9.29
N TRP A 77 -4.77 -10.97 9.64
CA TRP A 77 -4.43 -9.63 9.19
C TRP A 77 -4.19 -9.53 7.69
N LYS A 78 -3.65 -10.55 7.04
CA LYS A 78 -3.46 -10.54 5.58
C LYS A 78 -4.78 -10.37 4.83
N ALA A 79 -5.81 -11.13 5.22
CA ALA A 79 -7.13 -11.02 4.60
C ALA A 79 -7.78 -9.67 4.90
N VAL A 80 -7.68 -9.19 6.14
CA VAL A 80 -8.16 -7.85 6.54
C VAL A 80 -7.51 -6.74 5.71
N TYR A 81 -6.19 -6.80 5.52
CA TYR A 81 -5.45 -5.84 4.71
C TYR A 81 -5.94 -5.83 3.26
N ILE A 82 -6.04 -7.00 2.64
CA ILE A 82 -6.48 -7.12 1.24
C ILE A 82 -7.90 -6.58 1.06
N ASN A 83 -8.81 -6.89 2.00
CA ASN A 83 -10.19 -6.41 1.93
C ASN A 83 -10.28 -4.89 2.08
N GLN A 84 -9.53 -4.32 3.02
CA GLN A 84 -9.45 -2.87 3.21
C GLN A 84 -8.82 -2.18 1.99
N HIS A 85 -7.74 -2.72 1.43
CA HIS A 85 -7.12 -2.22 0.20
C HIS A 85 -8.12 -2.17 -0.96
N ARG A 86 -8.89 -3.24 -1.17
CA ARG A 86 -9.94 -3.29 -2.19
C ARG A 86 -11.05 -2.27 -1.94
N ARG A 87 -11.46 -2.09 -0.67
CA ARG A 87 -12.46 -1.08 -0.29
C ARG A 87 -11.97 0.33 -0.69
N MET A 88 -10.71 0.66 -0.38
CA MET A 88 -10.11 1.94 -0.75
C MET A 88 -10.01 2.10 -2.28
N ALA A 89 -9.56 1.04 -2.98
CA ALA A 89 -9.47 1.05 -4.44
C ALA A 89 -10.82 1.38 -5.09
N ILE A 90 -11.89 0.68 -4.69
CA ILE A 90 -13.24 0.90 -5.22
C ILE A 90 -13.72 2.32 -4.91
N ALA A 91 -13.56 2.78 -3.66
CA ALA A 91 -14.02 4.10 -3.25
C ALA A 91 -13.32 5.23 -4.05
N ILE A 92 -12.01 5.12 -4.24
CA ILE A 92 -11.22 6.09 -4.99
C ILE A 92 -11.51 5.99 -6.50
N SER A 93 -11.67 4.78 -7.04
CA SER A 93 -12.05 4.58 -8.45
C SER A 93 -13.36 5.28 -8.78
N ASN A 94 -14.36 5.28 -7.90
CA ASN A 94 -15.60 6.00 -8.12
C ASN A 94 -15.39 7.52 -8.29
N VAL A 95 -14.45 8.11 -7.55
CA VAL A 95 -14.08 9.53 -7.69
C VAL A 95 -13.33 9.76 -9.00
N VAL A 96 -12.40 8.88 -9.36
CA VAL A 96 -11.66 8.94 -10.63
C VAL A 96 -12.62 8.86 -11.82
N GLU A 97 -13.52 7.89 -11.84
CA GLU A 97 -14.52 7.73 -12.90
C GLU A 97 -15.44 8.96 -12.99
N PHE A 98 -15.83 9.55 -11.86
CA PHE A 98 -16.57 10.80 -11.84
C PHE A 98 -15.79 11.94 -12.50
N VAL A 99 -14.53 12.13 -12.14
CA VAL A 99 -13.66 13.17 -12.73
C VAL A 99 -13.51 12.94 -14.23
N GLU A 100 -13.20 11.71 -14.65
CA GLU A 100 -13.01 11.36 -16.05
C GLU A 100 -14.26 11.64 -16.90
N ARG A 101 -15.45 11.38 -16.36
CA ARG A 101 -16.73 11.70 -17.01
C ARG A 101 -17.00 13.19 -17.13
N CYS A 102 -16.45 14.00 -16.23
CA CYS A 102 -16.59 15.46 -16.22
C CYS A 102 -15.50 16.17 -17.02
N LEU A 103 -14.48 15.45 -17.51
CA LEU A 103 -13.44 16.05 -18.35
C LEU A 103 -14.00 16.44 -19.71
N ASN A 104 -13.75 17.67 -20.12
CA ASN A 104 -14.05 18.17 -21.45
C ASN A 104 -12.76 18.67 -22.10
N SER A 105 -12.34 18.02 -23.18
CA SER A 105 -11.15 18.38 -23.95
C SER A 105 -9.88 18.54 -23.09
N GLY A 106 -9.76 17.74 -22.02
CA GLY A 106 -8.63 17.78 -21.09
C GLY A 106 -8.71 18.85 -20.00
N SER A 107 -9.81 19.59 -19.90
CA SER A 107 -10.09 20.55 -18.83
C SER A 107 -11.20 20.03 -17.91
N LEU A 108 -11.14 20.42 -16.63
CA LEU A 108 -12.17 20.15 -15.63
C LEU A 108 -12.66 21.48 -15.04
N GLU A 109 -13.96 21.64 -14.90
CA GLU A 109 -14.53 22.81 -14.22
C GLU A 109 -14.17 22.80 -12.73
N SER A 110 -14.00 24.00 -12.15
CA SER A 110 -13.57 24.14 -10.76
C SER A 110 -14.56 23.51 -9.77
N GLU A 111 -15.85 23.51 -10.10
CA GLU A 111 -16.88 22.88 -9.26
C GLU A 111 -16.69 21.37 -9.14
N TYR A 112 -16.44 20.67 -10.25
CA TYR A 112 -16.19 19.23 -10.27
C TYR A 112 -14.84 18.89 -9.63
N TYR A 113 -13.85 19.75 -9.79
CA TYR A 113 -12.55 19.60 -9.13
C TYR A 113 -12.69 19.66 -7.61
N LEU A 114 -13.38 20.68 -7.09
CA LEU A 114 -13.61 20.83 -5.64
C LEU A 114 -14.50 19.72 -5.09
N LYS A 115 -15.51 19.30 -5.85
CA LYS A 115 -16.36 18.16 -5.49
C LYS A 115 -15.54 16.88 -5.35
N ALA A 116 -14.63 16.59 -6.28
CA ALA A 116 -13.78 15.39 -6.20
C ALA A 116 -12.91 15.38 -4.93
N ILE A 117 -12.35 16.53 -4.54
CA ILE A 117 -11.59 16.65 -3.28
C ILE A 117 -12.51 16.42 -2.07
N ALA A 118 -13.70 17.01 -2.07
CA ALA A 118 -14.67 16.81 -1.00
C ALA A 118 -15.11 15.34 -0.89
N ASP A 119 -15.35 14.67 -2.02
CA ASP A 119 -15.71 13.25 -2.07
C ASP A 119 -14.59 12.36 -1.51
N LEU A 120 -13.32 12.65 -1.84
CA LEU A 120 -12.17 11.98 -1.22
C LEU A 120 -12.15 12.17 0.30
N ALA A 121 -12.43 13.37 0.79
CA ALA A 121 -12.47 13.67 2.22
C ALA A 121 -13.60 12.96 2.98
N LEU A 122 -14.64 12.48 2.28
CA LEU A 122 -15.70 11.67 2.86
C LEU A 122 -15.35 10.17 2.95
N ILE A 123 -14.28 9.72 2.30
CA ILE A 123 -13.83 8.32 2.39
C ILE A 123 -13.20 8.10 3.76
N ALA A 124 -13.84 7.28 4.59
CA ALA A 124 -13.29 6.93 5.90
C ALA A 124 -11.94 6.22 5.75
N ASP A 125 -11.00 6.59 6.64
CA ASP A 125 -9.66 6.01 6.79
C ASP A 125 -8.69 6.23 5.63
N ILE A 126 -9.07 6.93 4.56
CA ILE A 126 -8.15 7.20 3.45
C ILE A 126 -6.90 7.94 3.97
N GLY A 127 -5.73 7.39 3.64
CA GLY A 127 -4.43 7.94 4.02
C GLY A 127 -3.59 8.34 2.82
N PHE A 128 -2.42 8.94 3.09
CA PHE A 128 -1.50 9.37 2.03
C PHE A 128 -1.01 8.20 1.17
N LEU A 129 -0.78 7.04 1.79
CA LEU A 129 -0.40 5.84 1.04
C LEU A 129 -1.50 5.42 0.05
N ASP A 130 -2.79 5.55 0.39
CA ASP A 130 -3.88 5.27 -0.57
C ASP A 130 -3.84 6.24 -1.75
N VAL A 131 -3.62 7.52 -1.49
CA VAL A 131 -3.43 8.52 -2.55
C VAL A 131 -2.26 8.16 -3.45
N GLN A 132 -1.12 7.75 -2.86
CA GLN A 132 0.04 7.33 -3.63
C GLN A 132 -0.24 6.09 -4.50
N PHE A 133 -0.93 5.08 -3.95
CA PHE A 133 -1.27 3.86 -4.69
C PHE A 133 -2.28 4.10 -5.81
N PHE A 134 -3.29 4.91 -5.56
CA PHE A 134 -4.49 4.96 -6.42
C PHE A 134 -4.66 6.26 -7.19
N LEU A 135 -4.06 7.36 -6.77
CA LEU A 135 -4.18 8.63 -7.49
C LEU A 135 -2.88 8.93 -8.24
N PHE A 136 -1.71 8.78 -7.60
CA PHE A 136 -0.40 9.04 -8.24
C PHE A 136 0.06 7.92 -9.16
N SER A 137 -0.57 7.82 -10.33
CA SER A 137 -0.24 6.84 -11.36
C SER A 137 0.06 7.49 -12.69
N ARG A 138 0.97 6.86 -13.45
CA ARG A 138 1.22 7.20 -14.86
C ARG A 138 0.02 6.85 -15.76
N ASN A 139 -0.88 6.01 -15.27
CA ASN A 139 -2.09 5.63 -15.99
C ASN A 139 -3.21 6.68 -15.84
N HIS A 140 -3.09 7.61 -14.89
CA HIS A 140 -4.05 8.68 -14.69
C HIS A 140 -3.63 9.97 -15.40
N GLY A 141 -4.61 10.76 -15.81
CA GLY A 141 -4.38 12.11 -16.30
C GLY A 141 -3.81 13.03 -15.22
N ALA A 142 -3.09 14.08 -15.63
CA ALA A 142 -2.46 15.03 -14.70
C ALA A 142 -3.46 15.65 -13.70
N ILE A 143 -4.72 15.85 -14.11
CA ILE A 143 -5.77 16.39 -13.24
C ILE A 143 -6.07 15.47 -12.05
N ILE A 144 -6.11 14.15 -12.25
CA ILE A 144 -6.33 13.19 -11.15
C ILE A 144 -5.15 13.24 -10.16
N ASN A 145 -3.92 13.30 -10.68
CA ASN A 145 -2.72 13.47 -9.85
C ASN A 145 -2.78 14.79 -9.04
N LEU A 146 -3.22 15.88 -9.66
CA LEU A 146 -3.38 17.18 -8.98
C LEU A 146 -4.48 17.14 -7.90
N ILE A 147 -5.60 16.46 -8.16
CA ILE A 147 -6.66 16.25 -7.15
C ILE A 147 -6.09 15.50 -5.94
N GLY A 148 -5.35 14.41 -6.17
CA GLY A 148 -4.69 13.66 -5.10
C GLY A 148 -3.69 14.50 -4.31
N LEU A 149 -2.93 15.36 -4.99
CA LEU A 149 -1.99 16.28 -4.35
C LEU A 149 -2.71 17.32 -3.47
N HIS A 150 -3.72 17.98 -4.02
CA HIS A 150 -4.47 19.01 -3.30
C HIS A 150 -5.24 18.42 -2.12
N TYR A 151 -5.84 17.24 -2.29
CA TYR A 151 -6.44 16.49 -1.20
C TYR A 151 -5.43 16.19 -0.08
N SER A 152 -4.24 15.72 -0.45
CA SER A 152 -3.19 15.39 0.53
C SER A 152 -2.77 16.60 1.35
N ILE A 153 -2.61 17.76 0.71
CA ILE A 153 -2.22 19.00 1.38
C ILE A 153 -3.36 19.53 2.26
N ALA A 154 -4.59 19.55 1.75
CA ALA A 154 -5.72 20.21 2.40
C ALA A 154 -6.37 19.37 3.51
N SER A 155 -6.35 18.05 3.40
CA SER A 155 -7.15 17.16 4.26
C SER A 155 -6.31 16.24 5.13
N LEU A 156 -5.21 15.68 4.60
CA LEU A 156 -4.41 14.70 5.33
C LEU A 156 -3.43 15.32 6.33
N HIS A 157 -3.25 16.65 6.30
CA HIS A 157 -2.36 17.40 7.20
C HIS A 157 -1.03 16.66 7.43
N VAL A 158 -0.40 16.19 6.34
CA VAL A 158 0.80 15.33 6.43
C VAL A 158 1.83 16.05 7.30
N PRO A 159 2.14 15.56 8.51
CA PRO A 159 3.13 16.22 9.34
C PRO A 159 4.47 16.10 8.64
N VAL A 160 5.14 17.24 8.41
CA VAL A 160 6.54 17.26 8.02
C VAL A 160 7.29 16.59 9.17
N THR A 161 7.71 15.35 8.94
CA THR A 161 8.54 14.61 9.89
C THR A 161 9.97 14.79 9.42
N ASP A 162 10.75 15.51 10.21
CA ASP A 162 12.21 15.66 10.07
C ASP A 162 12.94 14.31 10.23
#